data_AF-A0A958VLZ0-F1
#
_entry.id   AF-A0A958VLZ0-F1
#
_cell.length_a   1.000
_cell.length_b   1.000
_cell.length_c   1.000
_cell.angle_alpha   90.00
_cell.angle_beta   90.00
_cell.angle_gamma   90.00
#
_symmetry.space_group_name_H-M   'P 1'
#
loop_
_entity.id
_entity.type
_entity.pdbx_description
1 polymer ?
#
loop_
_entity_poly.entity_id
_entity_poly.type
_entity_poly.pdbx_seq_one_letter_code
_entity_poly.pdbx_strand_id
1 'polypeptide(L)'
;MLRSIQGKSPLRVVGLMSGTSLDGLDCCMVEYSGSPTRLQCNILAAETLDYSPAIIRLLKNMETCDGDALWEGHIEYGKFLGISARDFVQASGFRADLLSSHGHTIFHRPEKGYTFQAGHGQAIALWAGMPTVCDFRTADVLKGGQGAPLVPLADRILFGQYAACLNLGGLANISAHNADNAIAFDICPVNYVLNALSQRMGKPYDKDGEIARGGTIDTYLLEQLNALPFYQHQPPKSLCR
;
A
#
# COMPACT_ATOMS: atom_id res chain seq x y z
N MET A 1 19.94 15.52 -6.72
CA MET A 1 19.94 14.30 -5.89
C MET A 1 19.89 13.03 -6.72
N LEU A 2 18.86 12.73 -7.52
CA LEU A 2 18.73 11.42 -8.18
C LEU A 2 19.86 11.04 -9.17
N ARG A 3 20.59 12.01 -9.74
CA ARG A 3 21.77 11.73 -10.57
C ARG A 3 22.89 11.00 -9.82
N SER A 4 22.98 11.14 -8.50
CA SER A 4 24.05 10.50 -7.71
C SER A 4 23.85 9.00 -7.51
N ILE A 5 22.67 8.47 -7.83
CA ILE A 5 22.33 7.05 -7.71
C ILE A 5 22.12 6.37 -9.07
N GLN A 6 22.26 7.13 -10.16
CA GLN A 6 22.10 6.61 -11.52
C GLN A 6 23.21 5.60 -11.86
N GLY A 7 22.83 4.40 -12.29
CA GLY A 7 23.78 3.33 -12.62
C GLY A 7 24.33 2.55 -11.42
N LYS A 8 23.91 2.86 -10.19
CA LYS A 8 24.31 2.11 -9.00
C LYS A 8 23.64 0.73 -8.98
N SER A 9 24.45 -0.32 -8.76
CA SER A 9 23.98 -1.69 -8.51
C SER A 9 24.94 -2.37 -7.51
N PRO A 10 24.46 -2.91 -6.38
CA PRO A 10 23.07 -2.92 -5.95
C PRO A 10 22.56 -1.53 -5.51
N LEU A 11 21.28 -1.26 -5.75
CA LEU A 11 20.57 -0.07 -5.30
C LEU A 11 19.70 -0.43 -4.10
N ARG A 12 19.90 0.26 -2.96
CA ARG A 12 19.09 0.04 -1.76
C ARG A 12 18.03 1.11 -1.62
N VAL A 13 16.78 0.68 -1.57
CA VAL A 13 15.62 1.57 -1.52
C VAL A 13 14.83 1.27 -0.26
N VAL A 14 14.51 2.30 0.51
CA VAL A 14 13.51 2.21 1.58
C VAL A 14 12.16 2.64 1.02
N GLY A 15 11.20 1.72 1.02
CA GLY A 15 9.81 1.96 0.65
C GLY A 15 8.96 2.28 1.88
N LEU A 16 8.13 3.32 1.78
CA LEU A 16 7.13 3.71 2.77
C LEU A 16 5.72 3.58 2.20
N MET A 17 4.84 2.89 2.92
CA MET A 17 3.43 2.77 2.56
C MET A 17 2.53 3.03 3.78
N SER A 18 1.56 3.92 3.62
CA SER A 18 0.48 4.14 4.58
C SER A 18 -0.88 3.87 3.95
N GLY A 19 -1.55 2.83 4.45
CA GLY A 19 -2.86 2.42 3.98
C GLY A 19 -3.97 3.28 4.57
N THR A 20 -5.12 3.32 3.92
CA THR A 20 -6.31 4.04 4.40
C THR A 20 -6.95 3.40 5.64
N SER A 21 -6.43 2.25 6.11
CA SER A 21 -6.87 1.61 7.35
C SER A 21 -6.34 2.30 8.61
N LEU A 22 -5.29 3.14 8.48
CA LEU A 22 -4.62 3.81 9.60
C LEU A 22 -3.99 2.85 10.62
N ASP A 23 -3.67 1.62 10.19
CA ASP A 23 -3.09 0.59 11.06
C ASP A 23 -1.61 0.88 11.38
N GLY A 24 -0.91 1.62 10.52
CA GLY A 24 0.48 1.99 10.72
C GLY A 24 1.18 2.45 9.44
N LEU A 25 2.49 2.65 9.56
CA LEU A 25 3.40 2.93 8.44
C LEU A 25 4.24 1.69 8.15
N ASP A 26 4.04 1.09 6.99
CA ASP A 26 4.89 0.02 6.50
C ASP A 26 6.20 0.59 5.95
N CYS A 27 7.32 0.08 6.48
CA CYS A 27 8.68 0.39 6.08
C CYS A 27 9.34 -0.88 5.54
N CYS A 28 9.94 -0.82 4.35
CA CYS A 28 10.63 -1.96 3.77
C CYS A 28 11.94 -1.53 3.10
N MET A 29 13.06 -2.08 3.56
CA MET A 29 14.37 -1.93 2.93
C MET A 29 14.56 -3.05 1.92
N VAL A 30 14.76 -2.67 0.66
CA VAL A 30 14.93 -3.60 -0.44
C VAL A 30 16.23 -3.32 -1.18
N GLU A 31 16.99 -4.38 -1.44
CA GLU A 31 18.13 -4.34 -2.35
C GLU A 31 17.68 -4.79 -3.74
N TYR A 32 17.83 -3.88 -4.70
CA TYR A 32 17.58 -4.14 -6.11
C TYR A 32 18.91 -4.32 -6.86
N SER A 33 18.97 -5.34 -7.71
CA SER A 33 20.10 -5.57 -8.61
C SER A 33 19.63 -6.14 -9.95
N GLY A 34 20.55 -6.24 -10.91
CA GLY A 34 20.25 -6.76 -12.25
C GLY A 34 19.84 -5.67 -13.24
N SER A 35 18.89 -6.00 -14.12
CA SER A 35 18.46 -5.12 -15.22
C SER A 35 16.96 -4.82 -15.12
N PRO A 36 16.44 -3.78 -15.77
CA PRO A 36 15.00 -3.46 -15.75
C PRO A 36 14.09 -4.64 -16.18
N THR A 37 14.61 -5.55 -17.01
CA THR A 37 13.88 -6.73 -17.50
C THR A 37 14.12 -8.00 -16.68
N ARG A 38 15.10 -7.99 -15.78
CA ARG A 38 15.47 -9.10 -14.88
C ARG A 38 15.91 -8.50 -13.55
N LEU A 39 14.94 -7.92 -12.85
CA LEU A 39 15.18 -7.27 -11.57
C LEU A 39 15.26 -8.35 -10.49
N GLN A 40 16.36 -8.38 -9.76
CA GLN A 40 16.46 -9.17 -8.54
C GLN A 40 16.13 -8.26 -7.35
N CYS A 41 15.32 -8.77 -6.44
CA CYS A 41 14.80 -8.06 -5.29
C CYS A 41 15.08 -8.90 -4.05
N ASN A 42 15.77 -8.32 -3.07
CA ASN A 42 16.01 -8.94 -1.78
C ASN A 42 15.53 -8.02 -0.65
N ILE A 43 14.59 -8.48 0.16
CA ILE A 43 14.10 -7.74 1.33
C ILE A 43 15.16 -7.88 2.43
N LEU A 44 15.75 -6.76 2.84
CA LEU A 44 16.79 -6.72 3.87
C LEU A 44 16.20 -6.49 5.27
N ALA A 45 15.15 -5.68 5.36
CA ALA A 45 14.43 -5.39 6.59
C ALA A 45 13.00 -4.96 6.26
N ALA A 46 12.04 -5.30 7.12
CA ALA A 46 10.67 -4.82 7.02
C ALA A 46 10.07 -4.66 8.41
N GLU A 47 9.31 -3.60 8.62
CA GLU A 47 8.65 -3.27 9.88
C GLU A 47 7.40 -2.45 9.60
N THR A 48 6.35 -2.65 10.41
CA THR A 48 5.18 -1.77 10.43
C THR A 48 5.24 -0.97 11.73
N LEU A 49 5.30 0.36 11.61
CA LEU A 49 5.32 1.28 12.74
C LEU A 49 3.89 1.68 13.11
N ASP A 50 3.49 1.42 14.35
CA ASP A 50 2.17 1.82 14.85
C ASP A 50 2.00 3.35 14.81
N TYR A 51 0.83 3.81 14.41
CA TYR A 51 0.52 5.23 14.49
C TYR A 51 0.18 5.67 15.91
N SER A 52 0.81 6.77 16.31
CA SER A 52 0.39 7.47 17.52
C SER A 52 -1.03 8.02 17.35
N PRO A 53 -1.79 8.19 18.46
CA PRO A 53 -3.11 8.82 18.40
C PRO A 53 -3.12 10.21 17.74
N ALA A 54 -1.99 10.93 17.79
CA ALA A 54 -1.84 12.22 17.14
C ALA A 54 -1.79 12.08 15.61
N ILE A 55 -1.01 11.14 15.07
CA ILE A 55 -0.94 10.89 13.63
C ILE A 55 -2.28 10.36 13.09
N ILE A 56 -2.94 9.47 13.83
CA ILE A 56 -4.28 8.98 13.46
C ILE A 56 -5.27 10.16 13.35
N ARG A 57 -5.27 11.06 14.35
CA ARG A 57 -6.15 12.23 14.35
C ARG A 57 -5.82 13.19 13.20
N LEU A 58 -4.53 13.44 12.97
CA LEU A 58 -4.06 14.28 11.88
C LEU A 58 -4.58 13.76 10.54
N LEU A 59 -4.34 12.49 10.21
CA LEU A 59 -4.74 11.89 8.93
C LEU A 59 -6.26 11.83 8.76
N LYS A 60 -7.02 11.49 9.82
CA LYS A 60 -8.50 11.45 9.76
C LYS A 60 -9.12 12.80 9.44
N ASN A 61 -8.55 13.89 9.93
CA ASN A 61 -9.14 15.21 9.80
C ASN A 61 -8.82 15.88 8.46
N MET A 62 -7.78 15.42 7.74
CA MET A 62 -7.32 16.03 6.49
C MET A 62 -8.36 15.99 5.36
N GLU A 63 -9.27 15.00 5.31
CA GLU A 63 -10.27 14.96 4.24
C GLU A 63 -11.29 16.11 4.34
N THR A 64 -11.49 16.66 5.54
CA THR A 64 -12.57 17.62 5.84
C THR A 64 -12.09 18.99 6.33
N CYS A 65 -10.79 19.18 6.52
CA CYS A 65 -10.25 20.46 6.98
C CYS A 65 -10.18 21.49 5.83
N ASP A 66 -9.89 22.74 6.18
CA ASP A 66 -9.62 23.79 5.19
C ASP A 66 -8.25 23.59 4.51
N GLY A 67 -7.97 24.42 3.50
CA GLY A 67 -6.77 24.31 2.68
C GLY A 67 -5.47 24.56 3.46
N ASP A 68 -5.47 25.49 4.41
CA ASP A 68 -4.29 25.81 5.21
C ASP A 68 -3.96 24.64 6.15
N ALA A 69 -4.96 24.13 6.87
CA ALA A 69 -4.81 22.94 7.72
C ALA A 69 -4.41 21.69 6.94
N LEU A 70 -4.91 21.52 5.70
CA LEU A 70 -4.52 20.42 4.83
C LEU A 70 -3.03 20.50 4.47
N TRP A 71 -2.57 21.71 4.13
CA TRP A 71 -1.18 21.94 3.77
C TRP A 71 -0.22 21.80 4.96
N GLU A 72 -0.59 22.32 6.12
CA GLU A 72 0.13 22.11 7.38
C GLU A 72 0.26 20.61 7.69
N GLY A 73 -0.85 19.88 7.62
CA GLY A 73 -0.87 18.43 7.84
C GLY A 73 -0.03 17.66 6.81
N HIS A 74 -0.03 18.09 5.55
CA HIS A 74 0.80 17.51 4.50
C HIS A 74 2.30 17.63 4.81
N ILE A 75 2.74 18.77 5.35
CA ILE A 75 4.13 19.01 5.78
C ILE A 75 4.44 18.23 7.06
N GLU A 76 3.57 18.28 8.07
CA GLU A 76 3.76 17.58 9.34
C GLU A 76 3.89 16.07 9.13
N TYR A 77 3.00 15.50 8.32
CA TYR A 77 3.07 14.09 7.99
C TYR A 77 4.31 13.75 7.15
N GLY A 78 4.74 14.64 6.23
CA GLY A 78 6.01 14.48 5.51
C GLY A 78 7.23 14.46 6.44
N LYS A 79 7.24 15.30 7.48
CA LYS A 79 8.28 15.28 8.53
C LYS A 79 8.26 13.96 9.30
N PHE A 80 7.09 13.49 9.73
CA PHE A 80 6.93 12.19 10.39
C PHE A 80 7.51 11.05 9.53
N LEU A 81 7.10 10.96 8.26
CA LEU A 81 7.60 9.94 7.32
C LEU A 81 9.13 9.98 7.16
N GLY A 82 9.72 11.18 7.04
CA GLY A 82 11.16 11.33 6.90
C GLY A 82 11.94 10.88 8.15
N ILE A 83 11.47 11.24 9.34
CA ILE A 83 12.05 10.79 10.62
C ILE A 83 11.92 9.27 10.75
N SER A 84 10.73 8.71 10.53
CA SER A 84 10.49 7.27 10.60
C SER A 84 11.38 6.48 9.65
N ALA A 85 11.56 6.94 8.42
CA ALA A 85 12.45 6.28 7.47
C ALA A 85 13.92 6.34 7.90
N ARG A 86 14.40 7.49 8.40
CA ARG A 86 15.76 7.61 8.93
C ARG A 86 16.00 6.63 10.07
N ASP A 87 15.07 6.56 11.02
CA ASP A 87 15.20 5.74 12.22
C ASP A 87 15.13 4.25 11.86
N PHE A 88 14.23 3.85 10.96
CA PHE A 88 14.17 2.50 10.39
C PHE A 88 15.47 2.11 9.66
N VAL A 89 16.01 3.00 8.82
CA VAL A 89 17.27 2.76 8.10
C VAL A 89 18.42 2.57 9.09
N GLN A 90 18.51 3.40 10.14
CA GLN A 90 19.51 3.25 11.20
C GLN A 90 19.38 1.91 11.93
N ALA A 91 18.16 1.52 12.31
CA ALA A 91 17.90 0.26 13.00
C ALA A 91 18.21 -0.97 12.12
N SER A 92 18.02 -0.85 10.81
CA SER A 92 18.29 -1.95 9.86
C SER A 92 19.77 -2.31 9.74
N GLY A 93 20.69 -1.41 10.11
CA GLY A 93 22.13 -1.57 9.90
C GLY A 93 22.58 -1.41 8.45
N PHE A 94 21.66 -1.11 7.52
CA PHE A 94 21.95 -0.86 6.11
C PHE A 94 21.93 0.63 5.78
N ARG A 95 22.63 1.00 4.70
CA ARG A 95 22.53 2.33 4.10
C ARG A 95 21.51 2.31 2.96
N ALA A 96 20.52 3.18 3.02
CA ALA A 96 19.62 3.47 1.90
C ALA A 96 20.27 4.47 0.92
N ASP A 97 20.00 4.28 -0.37
CA ASP A 97 20.37 5.20 -1.45
C ASP A 97 19.21 6.09 -1.88
N LEU A 98 17.99 5.58 -1.71
CA LEU A 98 16.76 6.20 -2.16
C LEU A 98 15.62 5.88 -1.19
N LEU A 99 14.73 6.83 -1.00
CA LEU A 99 13.44 6.65 -0.35
C LEU A 99 12.33 6.73 -1.40
N SER A 100 11.41 5.77 -1.38
CA SER A 100 10.16 5.81 -2.15
C SER A 100 8.98 5.90 -1.19
N SER A 101 8.17 6.95 -1.29
CA SER A 101 7.02 7.13 -0.39
C SER A 101 5.72 7.24 -1.16
N HIS A 102 4.79 6.32 -0.89
CA HIS A 102 3.43 6.45 -1.37
C HIS A 102 2.70 7.63 -0.70
N GLY A 103 3.04 7.93 0.57
CA GLY A 103 2.26 8.81 1.42
C GLY A 103 0.96 8.16 1.91
N HIS A 104 0.02 8.98 2.36
CA HIS A 104 -1.30 8.53 2.81
C HIS A 104 -2.40 9.15 1.94
N THR A 105 -3.26 8.33 1.33
CA THR A 105 -4.31 8.83 0.42
C THR A 105 -5.37 9.61 1.19
N ILE A 106 -5.52 10.90 0.90
CA ILE A 106 -6.62 11.75 1.41
C ILE A 106 -7.73 11.85 0.37
N PHE A 107 -7.37 12.15 -0.89
CA PHE A 107 -8.32 12.24 -1.99
C PHE A 107 -7.94 11.30 -3.12
N HIS A 108 -8.93 10.61 -3.67
CA HIS A 108 -8.78 9.82 -4.88
C HIS A 108 -10.06 9.95 -5.69
N ARG A 109 -10.01 10.84 -6.70
CA ARG A 109 -11.14 11.21 -7.55
C ARG A 109 -10.67 11.24 -9.02
N PRO A 110 -10.20 10.11 -9.58
CA PRO A 110 -9.71 10.06 -10.96
C PRO A 110 -10.78 10.48 -11.98
N GLU A 111 -12.06 10.27 -11.69
CA GLU A 111 -13.19 10.74 -12.49
C GLU A 111 -13.28 12.28 -12.58
N LYS A 112 -12.67 12.97 -11.60
CA LYS A 112 -12.51 14.43 -11.57
C LYS A 112 -11.09 14.87 -11.97
N GLY A 113 -10.22 13.93 -12.35
CA GLY A 113 -8.86 14.21 -12.80
C GLY A 113 -7.88 14.56 -11.69
N TYR A 114 -8.13 14.20 -10.43
CA TYR A 114 -7.17 14.46 -9.35
C TYR A 114 -7.07 13.35 -8.29
N THR A 115 -5.93 13.34 -7.61
CA THR A 115 -5.66 12.52 -6.43
C THR A 115 -4.68 13.27 -5.54
N PHE A 116 -4.70 13.00 -4.24
CA PHE A 116 -3.81 13.63 -3.28
C PHE A 116 -3.40 12.63 -2.21
N GLN A 117 -2.09 12.44 -2.09
CA GLN A 117 -1.46 11.66 -1.03
C GLN A 117 -0.70 12.61 -0.09
N ALA A 118 -1.06 12.61 1.19
CA ALA A 118 -0.38 13.36 2.23
C ALA A 118 1.05 12.83 2.44
N GLY A 119 2.00 13.74 2.70
CA GLY A 119 3.43 13.42 2.84
C GLY A 119 4.28 14.30 1.93
N HIS A 120 4.55 15.54 2.35
CA HIS A 120 5.29 16.50 1.53
C HIS A 120 6.69 16.00 1.17
N GLY A 121 6.93 15.75 -0.13
CA GLY A 121 8.15 15.09 -0.61
C GLY A 121 9.45 15.77 -0.20
N GLN A 122 9.49 17.11 -0.22
CA GLN A 122 10.66 17.86 0.23
C GLN A 122 10.86 17.77 1.75
N ALA A 123 9.78 17.68 2.53
CA ALA A 123 9.89 17.49 3.97
C ALA A 123 10.44 16.08 4.27
N ILE A 124 9.94 15.06 3.58
CA ILE A 124 10.45 13.69 3.68
C ILE A 124 11.95 13.66 3.38
N ALA A 125 12.36 14.22 2.23
CA ALA A 125 13.76 14.22 1.81
C ALA A 125 14.68 14.94 2.82
N LEU A 126 14.23 16.07 3.37
CA LEU A 126 14.98 16.85 4.36
C LEU A 126 15.19 16.07 5.66
N TRP A 127 14.11 15.51 6.21
CA TRP A 127 14.14 14.82 7.51
C TRP A 127 14.73 13.41 7.42
N ALA A 128 14.60 12.73 6.27
CA ALA A 128 15.25 11.45 6.00
C ALA A 128 16.74 11.60 5.66
N GLY A 129 17.15 12.78 5.16
CA GLY A 129 18.53 13.03 4.74
C GLY A 129 18.95 12.28 3.48
N MET A 130 17.99 11.88 2.62
CA MET A 130 18.26 11.11 1.40
C MET A 130 17.33 11.48 0.24
N PRO A 131 17.73 11.21 -1.02
CA PRO A 131 16.87 11.39 -2.17
C PRO A 131 15.52 10.69 -1.97
N THR A 132 14.43 11.38 -2.30
CA THR A 132 13.06 10.86 -2.15
C THR A 132 12.33 10.94 -3.48
N VAL A 133 11.61 9.87 -3.82
CA VAL A 133 10.60 9.83 -4.89
C VAL A 133 9.23 9.59 -4.24
N CYS A 134 8.24 10.37 -4.63
CA CYS A 134 6.87 10.30 -4.13
C CYS A 134 5.89 10.66 -5.25
N ASP A 135 4.59 10.75 -4.90
CA ASP A 135 3.53 11.17 -5.82
C ASP A 135 3.37 10.28 -7.07
N PHE A 136 3.32 8.97 -6.85
CA PHE A 136 3.29 7.99 -7.94
C PHE A 136 1.99 8.00 -8.76
N ARG A 137 0.89 8.50 -8.20
CA ARG A 137 -0.46 8.38 -8.81
C ARG A 137 -0.82 9.56 -9.70
N THR A 138 -0.37 10.77 -9.36
CA THR A 138 -0.79 12.00 -10.04
C THR A 138 -0.49 11.98 -11.53
N ALA A 139 0.69 11.49 -11.93
CA ALA A 139 1.08 11.43 -13.33
C ALA A 139 0.17 10.53 -14.19
N ASP A 140 -0.38 9.45 -13.61
CA ASP A 140 -1.31 8.56 -14.32
C ASP A 140 -2.71 9.20 -14.41
N VAL A 141 -3.21 9.77 -13.30
CA VAL A 141 -4.51 10.46 -13.27
C VAL A 141 -4.55 11.63 -14.26
N LEU A 142 -3.48 12.44 -14.34
CA LEU A 142 -3.39 13.55 -15.29
C LEU A 142 -3.36 13.10 -16.76
N LYS A 143 -3.01 11.85 -17.03
CA LYS A 143 -3.06 11.24 -18.38
C LYS A 143 -4.41 10.56 -18.67
N GLY A 144 -5.40 10.70 -17.80
CA GLY A 144 -6.71 10.05 -17.92
C GLY A 144 -6.75 8.61 -17.39
N GLY A 145 -5.68 8.15 -16.73
CA GLY A 145 -5.65 6.88 -16.01
C GLY A 145 -6.39 6.95 -14.67
N GLN A 146 -6.48 5.81 -13.99
CA GLN A 146 -7.15 5.72 -12.68
C GLN A 146 -6.22 6.07 -11.51
N GLY A 147 -4.90 6.12 -11.71
CA GLY A 147 -3.90 6.27 -10.65
C GLY A 147 -3.78 5.05 -9.72
N ALA A 148 -4.48 3.96 -10.04
CA ALA A 148 -4.56 2.73 -9.26
C ALA A 148 -5.17 1.58 -10.10
N PRO A 149 -4.83 0.29 -9.79
CA PRO A 149 -3.68 -0.14 -9.01
C PRO A 149 -2.37 -0.01 -9.81
N LEU A 150 -1.31 0.48 -9.19
CA LEU A 150 0.03 0.56 -9.81
C LEU A 150 0.84 -0.75 -9.67
N VAL A 151 0.36 -1.65 -8.82
CA VAL A 151 0.97 -2.93 -8.46
C VAL A 151 1.12 -3.91 -9.62
N PRO A 152 0.20 -4.03 -10.60
CA PRO A 152 0.32 -5.05 -11.66
C PRO A 152 1.61 -4.98 -12.49
N LEU A 153 2.18 -3.78 -12.68
CA LEU A 153 3.48 -3.65 -13.34
C LEU A 153 4.61 -4.22 -12.48
N ALA A 154 4.58 -3.96 -11.18
CA ALA A 154 5.55 -4.51 -10.23
C ALA A 154 5.40 -6.03 -10.13
N ASP A 155 4.17 -6.55 -10.04
CA ASP A 155 3.90 -7.99 -10.02
C ASP A 155 4.47 -8.68 -11.25
N ARG A 156 4.23 -8.13 -12.45
CA ARG A 156 4.77 -8.69 -13.69
C ARG A 156 6.30 -8.72 -13.70
N ILE A 157 6.96 -7.69 -13.17
CA ILE A 157 8.43 -7.59 -13.17
C ILE A 157 9.05 -8.52 -12.11
N LEU A 158 8.46 -8.60 -10.91
CA LEU A 158 9.00 -9.32 -9.75
C LEU A 158 8.55 -10.78 -9.68
N PHE A 159 7.35 -11.06 -10.16
CA PHE A 159 6.64 -12.32 -9.99
C PHE A 159 6.15 -12.91 -11.31
N GLY A 160 6.66 -12.45 -12.45
CA GLY A 160 6.25 -12.93 -13.79
C GLY A 160 6.49 -14.42 -14.05
N GLN A 161 7.25 -15.11 -13.20
CA GLN A 161 7.40 -16.57 -13.19
C GLN A 161 6.19 -17.31 -12.60
N TYR A 162 5.33 -16.63 -11.85
CA TYR A 162 4.11 -17.18 -11.27
C TYR A 162 2.92 -16.90 -12.19
N ALA A 163 1.95 -17.83 -12.22
CA ALA A 163 0.74 -17.67 -13.03
C ALA A 163 -0.18 -16.54 -12.52
N ALA A 164 -0.16 -16.30 -11.21
CA ALA A 164 -0.96 -15.28 -10.54
C ALA A 164 -0.36 -14.87 -9.19
N CYS A 165 -0.71 -13.66 -8.74
CA CYS A 165 -0.48 -13.16 -7.39
C CYS A 165 -1.84 -12.94 -6.70
N LEU A 166 -1.99 -13.45 -5.48
CA LEU A 166 -3.20 -13.31 -4.67
C LEU A 166 -2.86 -12.51 -3.42
N ASN A 167 -3.55 -11.39 -3.22
CA ASN A 167 -3.44 -10.57 -2.01
C ASN A 167 -4.70 -10.70 -1.17
N LEU A 168 -4.54 -10.99 0.12
CA LEU A 168 -5.61 -11.19 1.10
C LEU A 168 -5.63 -10.03 2.11
N GLY A 169 -5.98 -8.84 1.62
CA GLY A 169 -6.12 -7.64 2.45
C GLY A 169 -7.49 -7.58 3.14
N GLY A 170 -8.06 -6.37 3.26
CA GLY A 170 -9.47 -6.21 3.63
C GLY A 170 -10.41 -6.90 2.63
N LEU A 171 -10.02 -6.88 1.35
CA LEU A 171 -10.60 -7.63 0.24
C LEU A 171 -9.52 -8.55 -0.34
N ALA A 172 -9.92 -9.70 -0.88
CA ALA A 172 -9.08 -10.53 -1.72
C ALA A 172 -9.05 -9.97 -3.14
N ASN A 173 -7.86 -9.81 -3.72
CA ASN A 173 -7.71 -9.53 -5.14
C ASN A 173 -6.61 -10.37 -5.77
N ILE A 174 -6.80 -10.65 -7.05
CA ILE A 174 -5.90 -11.47 -7.85
C ILE A 174 -5.43 -10.68 -9.05
N SER A 175 -4.12 -10.79 -9.34
CA SER A 175 -3.54 -10.45 -10.63
C SER A 175 -3.06 -11.74 -11.28
N ALA A 176 -3.42 -11.95 -12.54
CA ALA A 176 -3.00 -13.10 -13.32
C ALA A 176 -2.49 -12.64 -14.69
N HIS A 177 -1.44 -13.29 -15.18
CA HIS A 177 -0.83 -12.96 -16.46
C HIS A 177 -0.75 -14.23 -17.32
N ASN A 178 -1.23 -14.16 -18.56
CA ASN A 178 -0.83 -15.08 -19.62
C ASN A 178 -0.07 -14.30 -20.71
N ALA A 179 0.47 -15.00 -21.72
CA ALA A 179 1.31 -14.40 -22.76
C ALA A 179 0.66 -13.20 -23.48
N ASP A 180 -0.68 -13.16 -23.55
CA ASP A 180 -1.43 -12.20 -24.36
C ASP A 180 -2.35 -11.27 -23.55
N ASN A 181 -2.64 -11.57 -22.28
CA ASN A 181 -3.61 -10.87 -21.44
C ASN A 181 -3.20 -10.83 -19.96
N ALA A 182 -3.38 -9.66 -19.34
CA ALA A 182 -3.32 -9.47 -17.90
C ALA A 182 -4.75 -9.27 -17.37
N ILE A 183 -5.13 -10.00 -16.32
CA ILE A 183 -6.43 -9.86 -15.67
C ILE A 183 -6.19 -9.52 -14.21
N ALA A 184 -6.88 -8.51 -13.69
CA ALA A 184 -6.89 -8.17 -12.27
C ALA A 184 -8.32 -7.83 -11.82
N PHE A 185 -8.75 -8.38 -10.67
CA PHE A 185 -10.08 -8.13 -10.12
C PHE A 185 -10.18 -8.49 -8.63
N ASP A 186 -11.19 -7.94 -7.95
CA ASP A 186 -11.52 -8.30 -6.57
C ASP A 186 -12.35 -9.60 -6.54
N ILE A 187 -11.96 -10.53 -5.66
CA ILE A 187 -12.60 -11.85 -5.52
C ILE A 187 -13.74 -11.78 -4.51
N CYS A 188 -13.45 -11.34 -3.28
CA CYS A 188 -14.40 -11.31 -2.17
C CYS A 188 -13.87 -10.45 -1.01
N PRO A 189 -14.73 -10.04 -0.05
CA PRO A 189 -14.28 -9.53 1.24
C PRO A 189 -13.52 -10.60 2.04
N VAL A 190 -12.46 -10.20 2.74
CA VAL A 190 -11.67 -11.06 3.64
C VAL A 190 -11.57 -10.38 5.00
N ASN A 191 -10.44 -9.75 5.31
CA ASN A 191 -10.17 -9.23 6.65
C ASN A 191 -11.09 -8.06 7.02
N TYR A 192 -11.74 -7.40 6.06
CA TYR A 192 -12.74 -6.38 6.36
C TYR A 192 -13.91 -6.94 7.19
N VAL A 193 -14.47 -8.07 6.76
CA VAL A 193 -15.58 -8.74 7.47
C VAL A 193 -15.06 -9.50 8.67
N LEU A 194 -13.95 -10.24 8.51
CA LEU A 194 -13.40 -11.07 9.57
C LEU A 194 -12.95 -10.23 10.78
N ASN A 195 -12.24 -9.12 10.55
CA ASN A 195 -11.81 -8.26 11.65
C ASN A 195 -12.99 -7.61 12.36
N ALA A 196 -14.04 -7.21 11.64
CA ALA A 196 -15.27 -6.68 12.25
C ALA A 196 -15.95 -7.71 13.17
N LEU A 197 -15.92 -9.00 12.81
CA LEU A 197 -16.41 -10.08 13.66
C LEU A 197 -15.50 -10.32 14.87
N SER A 198 -14.18 -10.37 14.67
CA SER A 198 -13.20 -10.49 15.76
C SER A 198 -13.31 -9.35 16.77
N GLN A 199 -13.58 -8.12 16.32
CA GLN A 199 -13.74 -6.95 17.18
C GLN A 199 -14.92 -7.10 18.16
N ARG A 200 -16.01 -7.77 17.75
CA ARG A 200 -17.14 -8.09 18.64
C ARG A 200 -16.73 -9.05 19.76
N MET A 201 -15.63 -9.78 19.58
CA MET A 201 -15.02 -10.66 20.58
C MET A 201 -13.86 -9.99 21.33
N GLY A 202 -13.69 -8.67 21.18
CA GLY A 202 -12.61 -7.90 21.83
C GLY A 202 -11.22 -8.13 21.24
N LYS A 203 -11.11 -8.72 20.04
CA LYS A 203 -9.84 -8.95 19.34
C LYS A 203 -9.75 -8.08 18.08
N PRO A 204 -8.58 -7.49 17.75
CA PRO A 204 -8.45 -6.65 16.56
C PRO A 204 -8.63 -7.44 15.24
N TYR A 205 -8.24 -8.72 15.22
CA TYR A 205 -8.41 -9.67 14.12
C TYR A 205 -8.33 -11.12 14.63
N ASP A 206 -8.63 -12.10 13.77
CA ASP A 206 -8.46 -13.52 14.07
C ASP A 206 -7.01 -13.96 13.83
N LYS A 207 -6.20 -13.89 14.88
CA LYS A 207 -4.78 -14.25 14.81
C LYS A 207 -4.62 -15.72 14.41
N ASP A 208 -3.84 -15.96 13.35
CA ASP A 208 -3.53 -17.29 12.80
C ASP A 208 -4.76 -18.16 12.44
N GLY A 209 -5.92 -17.52 12.30
CA GLY A 209 -7.21 -18.18 12.06
C GLY A 209 -7.69 -19.05 13.23
N GLU A 210 -7.24 -18.77 14.47
CA GLU A 210 -7.56 -19.59 15.66
C GLU A 210 -9.05 -19.64 15.97
N ILE A 211 -9.76 -18.51 15.88
CA ILE A 211 -11.20 -18.41 16.13
C ILE A 211 -11.95 -19.21 15.07
N ALA A 212 -11.65 -18.96 13.79
CA ALA A 212 -12.31 -19.63 12.68
C ALA A 212 -12.06 -21.15 12.68
N ARG A 213 -10.84 -21.58 13.01
CA ARG A 213 -10.44 -23.00 13.07
C ARG A 213 -11.19 -23.78 14.17
N GLY A 214 -11.53 -23.12 15.27
CA GLY A 214 -12.34 -23.71 16.34
C GLY A 214 -13.84 -23.76 16.03
N GLY A 215 -14.29 -23.08 14.96
CA GLY A 215 -15.69 -23.01 14.57
C GLY A 215 -16.15 -24.21 13.74
N THR A 216 -17.45 -24.20 13.42
CA THR A 216 -18.05 -25.11 12.43
C THR A 216 -18.71 -24.26 11.35
N ILE A 217 -18.54 -24.64 10.09
CA ILE A 217 -19.13 -23.91 8.96
C ILE A 217 -20.66 -24.03 9.04
N ASP A 218 -21.35 -22.90 9.11
CA ASP A 218 -22.79 -22.81 8.84
C ASP A 218 -22.99 -22.80 7.32
N THR A 219 -23.38 -23.96 6.78
CA THR A 219 -23.55 -24.15 5.33
C THR A 219 -24.67 -23.29 4.77
N TYR A 220 -25.74 -23.06 5.52
CA TYR A 220 -26.87 -22.23 5.07
C TYR A 220 -26.45 -20.77 4.94
N LEU A 221 -25.70 -20.25 5.92
CA LEU A 221 -25.15 -18.90 5.83
C LEU A 221 -24.14 -18.78 4.69
N LEU A 222 -23.26 -19.77 4.52
CA LEU A 222 -22.27 -19.78 3.44
C LEU A 222 -22.92 -19.74 2.05
N GLU A 223 -23.99 -20.52 1.84
CA GLU A 223 -24.74 -20.52 0.58
C GLU A 223 -25.35 -19.15 0.30
N GLN A 224 -25.96 -18.52 1.30
CA GLN A 224 -26.52 -17.16 1.14
C GLN A 224 -25.46 -16.12 0.83
N LEU A 225 -24.29 -16.20 1.46
CA LEU A 225 -23.16 -15.30 1.16
C LEU A 225 -22.67 -15.52 -0.28
N ASN A 226 -22.52 -16.77 -0.73
CA ASN A 226 -22.09 -17.07 -2.10
C ASN A 226 -23.12 -16.70 -3.17
N ALA A 227 -24.39 -16.54 -2.80
CA ALA A 227 -25.46 -16.13 -3.72
C ALA A 227 -25.48 -14.61 -4.00
N LEU A 228 -24.62 -13.81 -3.35
CA LEU A 228 -24.59 -12.36 -3.56
C LEU A 228 -24.33 -12.00 -5.05
N PRO A 229 -25.04 -11.00 -5.61
CA PRO A 229 -24.97 -10.66 -7.03
C PRO A 229 -23.54 -10.41 -7.54
N PHE A 230 -22.68 -9.81 -6.71
CA PHE A 230 -21.29 -9.52 -7.04
C PHE A 230 -20.53 -10.75 -7.59
N TYR A 231 -20.80 -11.93 -7.04
CA TYR A 231 -20.11 -13.16 -7.43
C TYR A 231 -20.52 -13.67 -8.81
N GLN A 232 -21.65 -13.21 -9.36
CA GLN A 232 -22.13 -13.58 -10.68
C GLN A 232 -21.48 -12.76 -11.81
N HIS A 233 -20.84 -11.64 -11.50
CA HIS A 233 -20.15 -10.82 -12.50
C HIS A 233 -18.83 -11.45 -12.95
N GLN A 234 -18.56 -11.39 -14.26
CA GLN A 234 -17.27 -11.76 -14.85
C GLN A 234 -16.23 -10.65 -14.59
N PRO A 235 -14.94 -11.00 -14.47
CA PRO A 235 -13.85 -10.01 -14.49
C PRO A 235 -13.85 -9.18 -15.78
N PRO A 236 -13.34 -7.93 -15.77
CA PRO A 236 -12.83 -7.20 -14.61
C PRO A 236 -13.97 -6.68 -13.71
N LYS A 237 -13.81 -6.82 -12.40
CA LYS A 237 -14.77 -6.32 -11.40
C LYS A 237 -14.04 -5.86 -10.13
N SER A 238 -14.64 -4.90 -9.44
CA SER A 238 -14.11 -4.34 -8.19
C SER A 238 -15.21 -4.24 -7.14
N LEU A 239 -14.84 -4.44 -5.87
CA LEU A 239 -15.68 -4.31 -4.69
C LEU A 239 -15.36 -2.98 -4.00
N CYS A 240 -16.37 -2.16 -3.75
CA CYS A 240 -16.25 -1.02 -2.83
C CYS A 240 -16.74 -1.42 -1.43
N ARG A 241 -16.30 -0.66 -0.42
CA ARG A 241 -16.75 -0.82 0.98
C ARG A 241 -18.23 -0.52 1.13
#